data_AF-J0CLC1-F1
#
_entry.id   AF-J0CLC1-F1
#
_cell.length_a   1.000
_cell.length_b   1.000
_cell.length_c   1.000
_cell.angle_alpha   90.00
_cell.angle_beta   90.00
_cell.angle_gamma   90.00
#
_symmetry.space_group_name_H-M   'P 1'
#
loop_
_entity.id
_entity.type
_entity.pdbx_description
1 polymer ?
#
loop_
_entity_poly.entity_id
_entity_poly.type
_entity_poly.pdbx_seq_one_letter_code
_entity_poly.pdbx_strand_id
1 'polypeptide(L)'
;MQQSLIKNAKLEIEKINLSFSKDFCAEFASLNNTQLSSGFSVNLEHGLELGINALSVILAKNPVTRPFALILQGLKPLLKDLLTLLPNIIASFFRNEEKERAKLENLIEVKVIPEVQYKLKKVLPGLFNECLENSLKGLKDRCEVEITHKKQEIALAQKEKEKHLNDLESQKQILENKINALSDLEQQYLKD
;
A
#
# COMPACT_ATOMS: atom_id res chain seq x y z
N MET A 1 -16.07 -19.82 -13.83
CA MET A 1 -15.07 -19.77 -12.74
C MET A 1 -14.11 -18.57 -12.85
N GLN A 2 -13.60 -18.22 -14.03
CA GLN A 2 -12.71 -17.04 -14.18
C GLN A 2 -13.42 -15.68 -13.97
N GLN A 3 -14.65 -15.51 -14.45
CA GLN A 3 -15.40 -14.25 -14.28
C GLN A 3 -15.77 -13.96 -12.81
N SER A 4 -15.99 -14.99 -11.99
CA SER A 4 -16.27 -14.81 -10.55
C SER A 4 -15.02 -14.37 -9.79
N LEU A 5 -13.84 -14.87 -10.16
CA LEU A 5 -12.55 -14.44 -9.56
C LEU A 5 -12.23 -12.97 -9.89
N ILE A 6 -12.46 -12.54 -11.13
CA ILE A 6 -12.24 -11.15 -11.54
C ILE A 6 -13.22 -10.19 -10.85
N LYS A 7 -14.50 -10.58 -10.72
CA LYS A 7 -15.50 -9.80 -9.97
C LYS A 7 -15.11 -9.67 -8.49
N ASN A 8 -14.61 -10.75 -7.88
CA ASN A 8 -14.25 -10.75 -6.46
C ASN A 8 -13.00 -9.88 -6.21
N ALA A 9 -11.99 -9.99 -7.06
CA ALA A 9 -10.78 -9.15 -6.99
C ALA A 9 -11.10 -7.66 -7.18
N LYS A 10 -12.01 -7.31 -8.10
CA LYS A 10 -12.46 -5.92 -8.28
C LYS A 10 -13.15 -5.38 -7.03
N LEU A 11 -13.98 -6.19 -6.38
CA LEU A 11 -14.73 -5.81 -5.18
C LEU A 11 -13.81 -5.66 -3.94
N GLU A 12 -12.79 -6.49 -3.83
CA GLU A 12 -11.71 -6.38 -2.83
C GLU A 12 -10.91 -5.08 -2.99
N ILE A 13 -10.51 -4.75 -4.23
CA ILE A 13 -9.78 -3.50 -4.52
C ILE A 13 -10.63 -2.27 -4.19
N GLU A 14 -11.92 -2.30 -4.51
CA GLU A 14 -12.84 -1.20 -4.22
C GLU A 14 -13.05 -1.01 -2.71
N LYS A 15 -13.13 -2.11 -1.94
CA LYS A 15 -13.17 -2.07 -0.46
C LYS A 15 -11.88 -1.52 0.16
N ILE A 16 -10.72 -1.90 -0.38
CA ILE A 16 -9.41 -1.38 0.08
C ILE A 16 -9.33 0.13 -0.17
N ASN A 17 -9.80 0.61 -1.34
CA ASN A 17 -9.76 2.03 -1.66
C ASN A 17 -10.72 2.86 -0.76
N LEU A 18 -11.93 2.34 -0.51
CA LEU A 18 -12.92 2.97 0.37
C LEU A 18 -12.49 3.00 1.84
N SER A 19 -11.89 1.91 2.34
CA SER A 19 -11.36 1.88 3.71
C SER A 19 -10.17 2.82 3.87
N PHE A 20 -9.22 2.80 2.92
CA PHE A 20 -8.08 3.71 2.91
C PHE A 20 -8.50 5.18 2.95
N SER A 21 -9.46 5.60 2.11
CA SER A 21 -9.94 6.99 2.11
C SER A 21 -10.59 7.38 3.43
N LYS A 22 -11.30 6.45 4.09
CA LYS A 22 -12.03 6.72 5.33
C LYS A 22 -11.09 6.79 6.52
N ASP A 23 -10.15 5.86 6.61
CA ASP A 23 -9.13 5.81 7.65
C ASP A 23 -8.18 7.02 7.53
N PHE A 24 -7.85 7.42 6.30
CA PHE A 24 -7.08 8.64 6.01
C PHE A 24 -7.79 9.90 6.53
N CYS A 25 -9.09 10.06 6.26
CA CYS A 25 -9.84 11.22 6.74
C CYS A 25 -9.94 11.25 8.28
N ALA A 26 -10.05 10.09 8.93
CA ALA A 26 -10.12 9.99 10.39
C ALA A 26 -8.77 10.32 11.05
N GLU A 27 -7.65 9.82 10.52
CA GLU A 27 -6.30 10.14 11.00
C GLU A 27 -5.92 11.60 10.72
N PHE A 28 -6.32 12.16 9.56
CA PHE A 28 -6.09 13.57 9.26
C PHE A 28 -6.88 14.50 10.19
N ALA A 29 -8.12 14.12 10.51
CA ALA A 29 -8.95 14.85 11.47
C ALA A 29 -8.40 14.78 12.90
N SER A 30 -7.75 13.68 13.31
CA SER A 30 -7.15 13.55 14.64
C SER A 30 -5.91 14.45 14.81
N LEU A 31 -5.11 14.61 13.74
CA LEU A 31 -3.95 15.50 13.73
C LEU A 31 -4.34 16.99 13.92
N ASN A 32 -5.47 17.41 13.33
CA ASN A 32 -5.99 18.78 13.47
C ASN A 32 -6.42 19.15 14.90
N ASN A 33 -6.67 18.17 15.78
CA ASN A 33 -7.10 18.40 17.16
C ASN A 33 -5.95 18.45 18.17
N THR A 34 -4.70 18.28 17.73
CA THR A 34 -3.54 18.39 18.60
C THR A 34 -3.23 19.87 18.80
N GLN A 35 -3.62 20.44 19.94
CA GLN A 35 -3.25 21.81 20.30
C GLN A 35 -1.73 21.97 20.24
N LEU A 36 -1.25 22.75 19.27
CA LEU A 36 0.14 23.20 19.19
C LEU A 36 0.44 24.06 20.42
N SER A 37 1.07 23.42 21.42
CA SER A 37 1.51 24.07 22.65
C SER A 37 2.49 25.22 22.35
N SER A 38 2.28 26.35 23.01
CA SER A 38 2.86 27.69 22.79
C SER A 38 4.36 27.85 23.11
N GLY A 39 5.14 26.77 23.10
CA GLY A 39 6.58 26.79 23.35
C GLY A 39 7.41 27.01 22.08
N PHE A 40 7.19 28.11 21.34
CA PHE A 40 7.85 28.37 20.04
C PHE A 40 9.26 28.96 20.15
N SER A 41 10.06 28.47 21.11
CA SER A 41 11.43 28.96 21.32
C SER A 41 12.30 27.86 21.91
N VAL A 42 12.91 27.04 21.03
CA VAL A 42 14.35 26.74 20.92
C VAL A 42 14.54 25.99 19.57
N ASN A 43 15.38 26.51 18.67
CA ASN A 43 15.73 25.95 17.35
C ASN A 43 14.58 25.26 16.58
N LEU A 44 13.68 26.08 16.03
CA LEU A 44 12.56 25.64 15.19
C LEU A 44 12.97 24.66 14.08
N GLU A 45 14.14 24.87 13.47
CA GLU A 45 14.70 23.97 12.45
C GLU A 45 14.99 22.57 13.01
N HIS A 46 15.60 22.50 14.20
CA HIS A 46 15.92 21.25 14.88
C HIS A 46 14.65 20.54 15.39
N GLY A 47 13.67 21.30 15.91
CA GLY A 47 12.39 20.75 16.35
C GLY A 47 11.56 20.17 15.21
N LEU A 48 11.54 20.86 14.06
CA LEU A 48 10.85 20.40 12.87
C LEU A 48 11.54 19.17 12.25
N GLU A 49 12.88 19.16 12.22
CA GLU A 49 13.66 18.02 11.76
C GLU A 49 13.46 16.78 12.64
N LEU A 50 13.44 16.93 13.97
CA LEU A 50 13.10 15.85 14.90
C LEU A 50 11.67 15.35 14.72
N GLY A 51 10.71 16.27 14.56
CA GLY A 51 9.29 15.94 14.37
C GLY A 51 9.05 15.16 13.08
N ILE A 52 9.62 15.61 11.96
CA ILE A 52 9.55 14.90 10.66
C ILE A 52 10.16 13.51 10.78
N ASN A 53 11.36 13.40 11.37
CA ASN A 53 12.04 12.11 11.50
C ASN A 53 11.24 11.14 12.38
N ALA A 54 10.67 11.62 13.49
CA ALA A 54 9.82 10.81 14.36
C ALA A 54 8.55 10.33 13.64
N LEU A 55 7.86 11.23 12.93
CA LEU A 55 6.67 10.90 12.14
C LEU A 55 6.98 9.93 11.00
N SER A 56 8.09 10.13 10.28
CA SER A 56 8.55 9.19 9.25
C SER A 56 8.80 7.79 9.82
N VAL A 57 9.39 7.68 11.00
CA VAL A 57 9.63 6.38 11.66
C VAL A 57 8.32 5.72 12.08
N ILE A 58 7.36 6.49 12.60
CA ILE A 58 6.04 5.98 12.99
C ILE A 58 5.26 5.51 11.75
N LEU A 59 5.25 6.29 10.68
CA LEU A 59 4.57 5.97 9.42
C LEU A 59 5.24 4.81 8.67
N ALA A 60 6.57 4.67 8.78
CA ALA A 60 7.28 3.56 8.13
C ALA A 60 6.99 2.18 8.76
N LYS A 61 6.46 2.13 10.00
CA LYS A 61 6.15 0.87 10.69
C LYS A 61 4.93 0.15 10.11
N ASN A 62 3.99 0.86 9.51
CA ASN A 62 2.79 0.26 8.94
C ASN A 62 2.90 0.24 7.39
N PRO A 63 2.74 -0.92 6.73
CA PRO A 63 2.77 -1.02 5.27
C PRO A 63 1.83 -0.05 4.56
N VAL A 64 0.69 0.26 5.18
CA VAL A 64 -0.33 1.18 4.63
C VAL A 64 0.13 2.63 4.69
N THR A 65 0.90 2.99 5.72
CA THR A 65 1.33 4.38 5.92
C THR A 65 2.77 4.67 5.48
N ARG A 66 3.52 3.63 5.11
CA ARG A 66 4.86 3.71 4.53
C ARG A 66 4.99 4.62 3.29
N PRO A 67 4.00 4.69 2.38
CA PRO A 67 3.97 5.70 1.31
C PRO A 67 4.09 7.15 1.82
N PHE A 68 3.41 7.46 2.92
CA PHE A 68 3.43 8.80 3.51
C PHE A 68 4.75 9.13 4.17
N ALA A 69 5.48 8.14 4.69
CA ALA A 69 6.83 8.34 5.21
C ALA A 69 7.78 8.85 4.11
N LEU A 70 7.66 8.31 2.89
CA LEU A 70 8.47 8.72 1.73
C LEU A 70 8.09 10.12 1.24
N ILE A 71 6.78 10.41 1.16
CA ILE A 71 6.29 11.75 0.80
C ILE A 71 6.77 12.78 1.83
N LEU A 72 6.68 12.47 3.13
CA LEU A 72 7.12 13.36 4.20
C LEU A 72 8.63 13.62 4.15
N GLN A 73 9.43 12.61 3.83
CA GLN A 73 10.87 12.77 3.62
C GLN A 73 11.18 13.64 2.39
N GLY A 74 10.45 13.46 1.29
CA GLY A 74 10.59 14.28 0.09
C GLY A 74 10.18 15.75 0.29
N LEU A 75 9.30 16.02 1.26
CA LEU A 75 8.88 17.38 1.62
C LEU A 75 9.84 18.10 2.58
N LYS A 76 10.77 17.38 3.20
CA LYS A 76 11.78 17.95 4.12
C LYS A 76 12.54 19.16 3.55
N PRO A 77 13.10 19.14 2.32
CA PRO A 77 13.76 20.31 1.75
C PRO A 77 12.81 21.50 1.55
N LEU A 78 11.54 21.25 1.21
CA LEU A 78 10.53 22.30 1.04
C LEU A 78 10.21 22.99 2.38
N LEU A 79 10.15 22.22 3.46
CA LEU A 79 9.95 22.75 4.81
C LEU A 79 11.18 23.53 5.31
N LYS A 80 12.39 23.10 4.94
CA LYS A 80 13.64 23.80 5.24
C LYS A 80 13.69 25.16 4.52
N ASP A 81 13.36 25.16 3.23
CA ASP A 81 13.20 26.38 2.44
C ASP A 81 12.16 27.33 3.05
N LEU A 82 11.03 26.81 3.52
CA LEU A 82 9.99 27.62 4.17
C LEU A 82 10.49 28.24 5.49
N LEU A 83 11.27 27.49 6.26
CA LEU A 83 11.92 27.99 7.48
C LEU A 83 12.87 29.15 7.21
N THR A 84 13.53 29.22 6.05
CA THR A 84 14.39 30.36 5.69
C THR A 84 13.62 31.66 5.39
N LEU A 85 12.31 31.57 5.10
CA LEU A 85 11.45 32.72 4.85
C LEU A 85 10.89 33.31 6.16
N LEU A 86 10.86 32.52 7.24
CA LEU A 86 10.30 32.88 8.54
C LEU A 86 11.05 33.98 9.33
N PRO A 87 12.40 34.09 9.32
CA PRO A 87 13.12 35.10 10.08
C PRO A 87 12.70 36.55 9.76
N ASN A 88 12.41 36.85 8.49
CA ASN A 88 11.92 38.16 8.05
C ASN A 88 10.50 38.47 8.57
N ILE A 89 9.68 37.43 8.77
CA ILE A 89 8.29 37.49 9.24
C ILE A 89 8.26 37.63 10.77
N ILE A 90 9.14 36.91 11.47
CA ILE A 90 9.29 36.96 12.92
C ILE A 90 9.84 38.32 13.36
N ALA A 91 10.79 38.91 12.63
CA ALA A 91 11.32 40.23 12.93
C ALA A 91 10.25 41.35 12.91
N SER A 92 9.23 41.23 12.06
CA SER A 92 8.08 42.16 12.00
C SER A 92 7.03 41.94 13.10
N PHE A 93 6.98 40.76 13.73
CA PHE A 93 6.03 40.46 14.81
C PHE A 93 6.32 41.22 16.11
N PHE A 94 7.59 41.58 16.36
CA PHE A 94 8.02 42.16 17.63
C PHE A 94 8.02 43.70 17.68
N ARG A 95 7.50 44.40 16.66
CA ARG A 95 7.37 45.86 16.65
C ARG A 95 5.95 46.31 16.29
N ASN A 96 5.17 46.71 17.30
CA ASN A 96 3.87 47.41 17.27
C ASN A 96 2.65 46.68 16.66
N GLU A 97 1.51 46.70 17.39
CA GLU A 97 0.54 45.60 17.38
C GLU A 97 -0.54 45.56 16.27
N GLU A 98 -0.77 46.60 15.46
CA GLU A 98 -1.96 46.60 14.57
C GLU A 98 -1.65 46.92 13.10
N LYS A 99 -0.91 48.00 12.82
CA LYS A 99 -0.46 48.32 11.45
C LYS A 99 0.56 47.32 10.90
N GLU A 100 1.42 46.76 11.75
CA GLU A 100 2.40 45.76 11.33
C GLU A 100 1.77 44.36 11.23
N ARG A 101 0.69 44.07 11.98
CA ARG A 101 -0.12 42.86 11.75
C ARG A 101 -0.77 42.86 10.37
N ALA A 102 -1.36 43.98 9.94
CA ALA A 102 -1.93 44.08 8.59
C ALA A 102 -0.87 43.95 7.49
N LYS A 103 0.33 44.51 7.70
CA LYS A 103 1.47 44.35 6.77
C LYS A 103 1.98 42.91 6.76
N LEU A 104 2.01 42.25 7.90
CA LEU A 104 2.42 40.87 8.05
C LEU A 104 1.44 39.90 7.38
N GLU A 105 0.14 40.06 7.64
CA GLU A 105 -0.93 39.30 6.97
C GLU A 105 -0.82 39.48 5.45
N ASN A 106 -0.62 40.72 4.98
CA ASN A 106 -0.39 40.99 3.56
C ASN A 106 0.88 40.30 3.03
N LEU A 107 1.98 40.29 3.78
CA LEU A 107 3.23 39.64 3.38
C LEU A 107 3.09 38.11 3.34
N ILE A 108 2.32 37.54 4.26
CA ILE A 108 1.98 36.11 4.26
C ILE A 108 1.08 35.80 3.05
N GLU A 109 0.04 36.58 2.82
CA GLU A 109 -0.94 36.37 1.76
C GLU A 109 -0.37 36.54 0.35
N VAL A 110 0.46 37.57 0.15
CA VAL A 110 0.99 37.95 -1.17
C VAL A 110 2.28 37.22 -1.51
N LYS A 111 3.07 36.81 -0.50
CA LYS A 111 4.40 36.23 -0.74
C LYS A 111 4.53 34.79 -0.23
N VAL A 112 4.20 34.53 1.03
CA VAL A 112 4.44 33.22 1.64
C VAL A 112 3.47 32.17 1.10
N ILE A 113 2.17 32.45 1.07
CA ILE A 113 1.16 31.52 0.56
C ILE A 113 1.41 31.17 -0.91
N PRO A 114 1.62 32.14 -1.83
CA PRO A 114 1.87 31.82 -3.23
C PRO A 114 3.18 31.05 -3.45
N GLU A 115 4.23 31.38 -2.70
CA GLU A 115 5.53 30.70 -2.83
C GLU A 115 5.48 29.26 -2.29
N VAL A 116 4.78 29.03 -1.17
CA VAL A 116 4.48 27.68 -0.67
C VAL A 116 3.64 26.89 -1.67
N GLN A 117 2.58 27.50 -2.22
CA GLN A 117 1.74 26.84 -3.22
C GLN A 117 2.53 26.49 -4.48
N TYR A 118 3.40 27.38 -4.97
CA TYR A 118 4.24 27.14 -6.13
C TYR A 118 5.22 25.99 -5.90
N LYS A 119 5.95 26.01 -4.77
CA LYS A 119 6.90 24.95 -4.42
C LYS A 119 6.20 23.60 -4.21
N LEU A 120 5.04 23.58 -3.53
CA LEU A 120 4.26 22.36 -3.34
C LEU A 120 3.75 21.81 -4.68
N LYS A 121 3.16 22.65 -5.54
CA LYS A 121 2.68 22.21 -6.86
C LYS A 121 3.80 21.63 -7.73
N LYS A 122 5.05 22.04 -7.53
CA LYS A 122 6.21 21.53 -8.26
C LYS A 122 6.70 20.18 -7.72
N VAL A 123 6.76 20.01 -6.40
CA VAL A 123 7.39 18.85 -5.75
C VAL A 123 6.40 17.71 -5.51
N LEU A 124 5.16 18.04 -5.14
CA LEU A 124 4.14 17.06 -4.75
C LEU A 124 3.82 16.03 -5.85
N PRO A 125 3.61 16.42 -7.12
CA PRO A 125 3.29 15.45 -8.17
C PRO A 125 4.41 14.43 -8.39
N GLY A 126 5.68 14.86 -8.32
CA GLY A 126 6.84 13.97 -8.47
C GLY A 126 6.90 12.92 -7.36
N LEU A 127 6.75 13.35 -6.11
CA LEU A 127 6.77 12.45 -4.94
C LEU A 127 5.61 11.45 -4.96
N PHE A 128 4.41 11.90 -5.33
CA PHE A 128 3.26 11.00 -5.45
C PHE A 128 3.44 10.00 -6.59
N ASN A 129 3.89 10.43 -7.76
CA ASN A 129 4.11 9.54 -8.89
C ASN A 129 5.18 8.49 -8.59
N GLU A 130 6.31 8.88 -8.02
CA GLU A 130 7.37 7.96 -7.63
C GLU A 130 6.87 6.93 -6.60
N CYS A 131 6.12 7.40 -5.60
CA CYS A 131 5.55 6.52 -4.58
C CYS A 131 4.52 5.53 -5.17
N LEU A 132 3.68 5.99 -6.10
CA LEU A 132 2.70 5.16 -6.81
C LEU A 132 3.39 4.13 -7.70
N GLU A 133 4.40 4.53 -8.48
CA GLU A 133 5.16 3.63 -9.35
C GLU A 133 5.85 2.53 -8.54
N ASN A 134 6.53 2.89 -7.46
CA ASN A 134 7.21 1.93 -6.58
C ASN A 134 6.21 0.96 -5.93
N SER A 135 5.05 1.46 -5.49
CA SER A 135 4.00 0.63 -4.90
C SER A 135 3.38 -0.33 -5.92
N LEU A 136 3.11 0.17 -7.13
CA LEU A 136 2.53 -0.61 -8.22
C LEU A 136 3.49 -1.70 -8.70
N LYS A 137 4.78 -1.37 -8.83
CA LYS A 137 5.84 -2.34 -9.16
C LYS A 137 5.92 -3.44 -8.11
N GLY A 138 5.98 -3.08 -6.83
CA GLY A 138 6.00 -4.07 -5.75
C GLY A 138 4.75 -4.95 -5.70
N LEU A 139 3.58 -4.40 -6.02
CA LEU A 139 2.34 -5.18 -6.13
C LEU A 139 2.38 -6.16 -7.31
N LYS A 140 2.87 -5.70 -8.47
CA LYS A 140 3.03 -6.53 -9.67
C LYS A 140 3.96 -7.71 -9.38
N ASP A 141 5.13 -7.44 -8.80
CA ASP A 141 6.14 -8.48 -8.53
C ASP A 141 5.59 -9.56 -7.57
N ARG A 142 4.89 -9.14 -6.50
CA ARG A 142 4.22 -10.10 -5.59
C ARG A 142 3.16 -10.93 -6.29
N CYS A 143 2.35 -10.30 -7.14
CA CYS A 143 1.31 -10.98 -7.90
C CYS A 143 1.90 -12.02 -8.87
N GLU A 144 2.98 -11.68 -9.57
CA GLU A 144 3.69 -12.61 -10.47
C GLU A 144 4.23 -13.84 -9.72
N VAL A 145 4.81 -13.63 -8.53
CA VAL A 145 5.28 -14.72 -7.67
C VAL A 145 4.13 -15.62 -7.21
N GLU A 146 3.04 -15.04 -6.71
CA GLU A 146 1.87 -15.82 -6.24
C GLU A 146 1.20 -16.61 -7.37
N ILE A 147 1.07 -16.01 -8.56
CA ILE A 147 0.50 -16.69 -9.73
C ILE A 147 1.39 -17.88 -10.12
N THR A 148 2.71 -17.69 -10.12
CA THR A 148 3.66 -18.76 -10.48
C THR A 148 3.61 -19.90 -9.48
N HIS A 149 3.59 -19.57 -8.19
CA HIS A 149 3.44 -20.56 -7.11
C HIS A 149 2.16 -21.37 -7.26
N LYS A 150 1.00 -20.71 -7.42
CA LYS A 150 -0.29 -21.40 -7.60
C LYS A 150 -0.32 -22.29 -8.85
N LYS A 151 0.32 -21.87 -9.94
CA LYS A 151 0.46 -22.71 -11.15
C LYS A 151 1.24 -23.99 -10.86
N GLN A 152 2.32 -23.90 -10.08
CA GLN A 152 3.11 -25.06 -9.69
C GLN A 152 2.32 -26.01 -8.78
N GLU A 153 1.60 -25.48 -7.78
CA GLU A 153 0.73 -26.28 -6.91
C GLU A 153 -0.33 -27.05 -7.73
N ILE A 154 -0.98 -26.39 -8.68
CA ILE A 154 -1.96 -27.04 -9.58
C ILE A 154 -1.30 -28.14 -10.41
N ALA A 155 -0.12 -27.90 -10.97
CA ALA A 155 0.59 -28.89 -11.78
C ALA A 155 0.98 -30.14 -10.96
N LEU A 156 1.43 -29.95 -9.71
CA LEU A 156 1.73 -31.05 -8.80
C LEU A 156 0.47 -31.86 -8.46
N ALA A 157 -0.63 -31.18 -8.10
CA ALA A 157 -1.91 -31.83 -7.80
C ALA A 157 -2.47 -32.60 -9.01
N GLN A 158 -2.32 -32.05 -10.23
CA GLN A 158 -2.72 -32.74 -11.47
C GLN A 158 -1.90 -34.01 -11.69
N LYS A 159 -0.58 -33.94 -11.51
CA LYS A 159 0.32 -35.09 -11.66
C LYS A 159 0.01 -36.20 -10.66
N GLU A 160 -0.28 -35.84 -9.41
CA GLU A 160 -0.69 -36.79 -8.37
C GLU A 160 -2.02 -37.46 -8.72
N LYS A 161 -3.02 -36.67 -9.17
CA LYS A 161 -4.31 -37.20 -9.62
C LYS A 161 -4.17 -38.16 -10.81
N GLU A 162 -3.30 -37.84 -11.78
CA GLU A 162 -3.04 -38.70 -12.94
C GLU A 162 -2.39 -40.03 -12.53
N LYS A 163 -1.44 -40.00 -11.58
CA LYS A 163 -0.86 -41.22 -11.00
C LYS A 163 -1.95 -42.08 -10.35
N HIS A 164 -2.81 -41.49 -9.52
CA HIS A 164 -3.90 -42.23 -8.88
C HIS A 164 -4.89 -42.81 -9.88
N LEU A 165 -5.18 -42.10 -10.98
CA LEU A 165 -6.05 -42.61 -12.05
C LEU A 165 -5.44 -43.85 -12.71
N ASN A 166 -4.15 -43.80 -13.04
CA ASN A 166 -3.45 -44.92 -13.67
C ASN A 166 -3.41 -46.16 -12.76
N ASP A 167 -3.17 -45.97 -11.46
CA ASP A 167 -3.21 -47.06 -10.48
C ASP A 167 -4.62 -47.68 -10.40
N LEU A 168 -5.67 -46.85 -10.43
CA LEU A 168 -7.05 -47.31 -10.40
C LEU A 168 -7.43 -48.12 -11.65
N GLU A 169 -7.02 -47.66 -12.83
CA GLU A 169 -7.26 -48.36 -14.10
C GLU A 169 -6.54 -49.72 -14.12
N SER A 170 -5.31 -49.78 -13.61
CA SER A 170 -4.58 -51.04 -13.46
C SER A 170 -5.31 -52.02 -12.53
N GLN A 171 -5.84 -51.54 -11.40
CA GLN A 171 -6.61 -52.38 -10.48
C GLN A 171 -7.91 -52.89 -11.11
N LYS A 172 -8.61 -52.03 -11.85
CA LYS A 172 -9.81 -52.40 -12.59
C LYS A 172 -9.54 -53.50 -13.60
N GLN A 173 -8.46 -53.41 -14.38
CA GLN A 173 -8.08 -54.44 -15.34
C GLN A 173 -7.79 -55.80 -14.66
N ILE A 174 -7.12 -55.78 -13.50
CA ILE A 174 -6.86 -57.00 -12.72
C ILE A 174 -8.18 -57.64 -12.26
N LEU A 175 -9.14 -56.83 -11.82
CA LEU A 175 -10.46 -57.29 -11.40
C LEU A 175 -11.27 -57.88 -12.57
N GLU A 176 -11.30 -57.20 -13.73
CA GLU A 176 -11.95 -57.73 -14.94
C GLU A 176 -11.36 -59.07 -15.37
N ASN A 177 -10.03 -59.20 -15.36
CA ASN A 177 -9.37 -60.46 -15.71
C ASN A 177 -9.76 -61.59 -14.73
N LYS A 178 -9.90 -61.29 -13.43
CA LYS A 178 -10.34 -62.27 -12.43
C LYS A 178 -11.81 -62.67 -12.62
N ILE A 179 -12.68 -61.71 -12.94
CA ILE A 179 -14.09 -61.99 -13.24
C ILE A 179 -14.20 -62.93 -14.44
N ASN A 180 -13.48 -62.63 -15.52
CA ASN A 180 -13.47 -63.47 -16.73
C ASN A 180 -12.99 -64.90 -16.41
N ALA A 181 -11.87 -65.04 -15.68
CA ALA A 181 -11.36 -66.35 -15.29
C ALA A 181 -12.33 -67.16 -14.42
N LEU A 182 -13.04 -66.51 -13.50
CA LEU A 182 -14.09 -67.16 -12.69
C LEU A 182 -15.28 -67.59 -13.55
N SER A 183 -15.69 -66.76 -14.50
CA SER A 183 -16.79 -67.07 -15.41
C SER A 183 -16.45 -68.23 -16.35
N ASP A 184 -15.22 -68.29 -16.85
CA ASP A 184 -14.71 -69.42 -17.64
C ASP A 184 -14.73 -70.72 -16.82
N LEU A 185 -14.29 -70.66 -15.56
CA LEU A 185 -14.29 -71.81 -14.64
C LEU A 185 -15.72 -72.30 -14.36
N GLU A 186 -16.66 -71.39 -14.12
CA GLU A 186 -18.07 -71.70 -13.92
C GLU A 186 -18.69 -72.37 -15.16
N GLN A 187 -18.41 -71.87 -16.36
CA GLN A 187 -18.85 -72.52 -17.61
C GLN A 187 -18.25 -73.90 -17.83
N GLN A 188 -17.01 -74.12 -17.35
CA GLN A 188 -16.35 -75.42 -17.43
C GLN A 188 -17.06 -76.44 -16.53
N TYR A 189 -17.40 -76.06 -15.30
CA TYR A 189 -18.12 -76.90 -14.33
C TYR A 189 -19.58 -77.19 -14.72
N LEU A 190 -20.24 -76.32 -15.50
CA LEU A 190 -21.61 -76.51 -15.95
C LEU A 190 -21.74 -77.43 -17.19
N LYS A 191 -20.64 -77.78 -17.84
CA LYS A 191 -20.62 -78.64 -19.04
C LYS A 191 -20.21 -80.09 -18.76
N ASP A 192 -19.68 -80.38 -17.57
CA ASP A 192 -19.40 -81.73 -17.05
C ASP A 192 -20.58 -82.25 -16.19
#